data_AF-A0A1I0UDA6-F1
#
_entry.id   AF-A0A1I0UDA6-F1
#
_cell.length_a   1.000
_cell.length_b   1.000
_cell.length_c   1.000
_cell.angle_alpha   90.00
_cell.angle_beta   90.00
_cell.angle_gamma   90.00
#
_symmetry.space_group_name_H-M   'P 1'
#
loop_
_entity.id
_entity.type
_entity.pdbx_description
1 polymer ?
#
loop_
_entity_poly.entity_id
_entity_poly.type
_entity_poly.pdbx_seq_one_letter_code
_entity_poly.pdbx_strand_id
1 'polypeptide(L)' 'MKITRAGQTPSDAGPADWFAGNVRIDPPFAAEPPCRAVGAHVTVEPGARTAWHTQPSTVLIGSPHLRRSSWLSTRLR' A
#
# COMPACT_ATOMS: atom_id res chain seq x y z
N MET A 1 -5.27 -17.41 -17.58
CA MET A 1 -5.99 -16.32 -16.86
C MET A 1 -6.14 -16.72 -15.41
N LYS A 2 -5.75 -15.86 -14.46
CA LYS A 2 -5.79 -16.12 -13.02
C LYS A 2 -6.69 -15.08 -12.36
N ILE A 3 -7.71 -15.51 -11.63
CA ILE A 3 -8.67 -14.64 -10.95
C ILE A 3 -8.63 -14.96 -9.47
N THR A 4 -8.15 -14.03 -8.66
CA THR A 4 -8.24 -14.10 -7.20
C THR A 4 -9.54 -13.45 -6.77
N ARG A 5 -10.40 -14.18 -6.07
CA ARG A 5 -11.68 -13.63 -5.59
C ARG A 5 -11.48 -12.80 -4.33
N ALA A 6 -12.38 -11.83 -4.12
CA ALA A 6 -12.41 -11.07 -2.87
C ALA A 6 -12.50 -12.01 -1.66
N GLY A 7 -11.68 -11.75 -0.64
CA GLY A 7 -11.63 -12.56 0.58
C GLY A 7 -10.81 -13.85 0.50
N GLN A 8 -10.22 -14.21 -0.65
CA GLN A 8 -9.32 -15.37 -0.73
C GLN A 8 -7.94 -15.11 -0.11
N THR A 9 -7.45 -13.87 -0.21
CA THR A 9 -6.20 -13.48 0.42
C THR A 9 -6.51 -12.85 1.78
N PRO A 10 -5.94 -13.37 2.89
CA PRO A 10 -6.14 -12.78 4.20
C PRO A 10 -5.55 -11.37 4.25
N SER A 11 -6.17 -10.51 5.06
CA SER A 11 -5.60 -9.21 5.40
C SER A 11 -4.51 -9.38 6.45
N ASP A 12 -3.43 -8.63 6.31
CA ASP A 12 -2.33 -8.58 7.28
C ASP A 12 -2.32 -7.25 8.04
N ALA A 13 -1.81 -7.28 9.27
CA ALA A 13 -1.50 -6.06 10.00
C ALA A 13 -0.22 -5.42 9.40
N GLY A 14 -0.23 -4.09 9.32
CA GLY A 14 0.96 -3.32 8.93
C GLY A 14 2.09 -3.51 9.93
N PRO A 15 3.33 -3.82 9.49
CA PRO A 15 4.48 -3.95 10.39
C PRO A 15 4.72 -2.67 11.21
N ALA A 16 4.98 -2.82 12.51
CA ALA A 16 5.19 -1.69 13.43
C ALA A 16 6.42 -0.83 13.06
N ASP A 17 7.38 -1.39 12.33
CA ASP A 17 8.55 -0.66 11.83
C ASP A 17 8.20 0.34 10.72
N TRP A 18 7.11 0.08 9.98
CA TRP A 18 6.71 0.88 8.82
C TRP A 18 5.48 1.73 9.11
N PHE A 19 4.71 1.40 10.14
CA PHE A 19 3.46 2.06 10.47
C PHE A 19 3.38 2.38 11.96
N ALA A 20 2.94 3.59 12.27
CA ALA A 20 2.53 3.96 13.61
C ALA A 20 0.98 3.91 13.67
N GLY A 21 0.42 3.25 14.68
CA GLY A 21 -1.02 3.06 14.82
C GLY A 21 -1.54 1.81 14.08
N ASN A 22 -2.86 1.65 14.01
CA ASN A 22 -3.46 0.47 13.39
C ASN A 22 -3.55 0.64 11.87
N VAL A 23 -2.90 -0.27 11.13
CA VAL A 23 -2.90 -0.30 9.67
C VAL A 23 -3.19 -1.73 9.22
N ARG A 24 -4.06 -1.86 8.23
CA ARG A 24 -4.43 -3.13 7.61
C ARG A 24 -4.03 -3.13 6.15
N ILE A 25 -3.40 -4.21 5.70
CA ILE A 25 -2.89 -4.39 4.35
C ILE A 25 -3.63 -5.56 3.71
N ASP A 26 -4.25 -5.31 2.55
CA ASP A 26 -4.81 -6.34 1.69
C ASP A 26 -3.98 -6.44 0.41
N PRO A 27 -3.32 -7.57 0.12
CA PRO A 27 -2.60 -7.76 -1.14
C PRO A 27 -3.49 -8.40 -2.22
N PRO A 28 -4.09 -7.62 -3.15
CA PRO A 28 -4.93 -8.17 -4.22
C PRO A 28 -4.14 -8.96 -5.26
N PHE A 29 -2.87 -8.58 -5.53
CA PHE A 29 -2.03 -9.30 -6.50
C PHE A 29 -0.53 -9.02 -6.29
N ALA A 30 0.27 -10.00 -6.66
CA ALA A 30 1.68 -9.86 -6.99
C ALA A 30 1.89 -10.43 -8.39
N ALA A 31 2.54 -9.68 -9.27
CA ALA A 31 2.78 -10.14 -10.63
C ALA A 31 3.83 -11.26 -10.65
N GLU A 32 3.68 -12.19 -11.59
CA GLU A 32 4.65 -13.26 -11.81
C GLU A 32 5.82 -12.74 -12.66
N PRO A 33 7.05 -13.30 -12.52
CA PRO A 33 8.20 -12.90 -13.33
C PRO A 33 7.88 -12.95 -14.84
N PRO A 34 8.40 -12.01 -15.65
CA PRO A 34 9.40 -10.99 -15.34
C PRO A 34 8.83 -9.68 -14.77
N CYS A 35 7.51 -9.57 -14.63
CA CYS A 35 6.87 -8.36 -14.12
C CYS A 35 7.14 -8.18 -12.62
N ARG A 36 7.44 -6.95 -12.20
CA ARG A 36 7.73 -6.62 -10.78
C ARG A 36 6.61 -5.80 -10.12
N ALA A 37 5.47 -5.67 -10.78
CA ALA A 37 4.34 -4.93 -10.24
C ALA A 37 3.70 -5.69 -9.06
N VAL A 38 3.41 -4.97 -8.00
CA VAL A 38 2.69 -5.47 -6.82
C VAL A 38 1.59 -4.47 -6.48
N GLY A 39 0.44 -4.97 -6.05
CA GLY A 39 -0.66 -4.17 -5.57
C GLY A 39 -0.93 -4.48 -4.10
N ALA A 40 -1.16 -3.43 -3.31
CA ALA A 40 -1.64 -3.53 -1.94
C ALA A 40 -2.70 -2.44 -1.72
N HIS A 41 -3.80 -2.81 -1.07
CA HIS A 41 -4.77 -1.87 -0.56
C HIS A 41 -4.49 -1.68 0.94
N VAL A 42 -4.14 -0.45 1.33
CA VAL A 42 -3.74 -0.14 2.70
C VAL A 42 -4.84 0.70 3.32
N THR A 43 -5.46 0.17 4.37
CA THR A 43 -6.40 0.90 5.22
C THR A 43 -5.64 1.45 6.42
N VAL A 44 -5.64 2.77 6.56
CA VAL A 44 -5.00 3.48 7.66
C VAL A 44 -6.09 4.00 8.57
N GLU A 45 -6.17 3.47 9.80
CA GLU A 45 -7.17 3.91 10.77
C GLU A 45 -6.93 5.37 11.20
N PRO A 46 -7.95 6.08 11.72
CA PRO A 46 -7.77 7.43 12.24
C PRO A 46 -6.62 7.52 13.25
N GLY A 47 -5.66 8.40 12.98
CA GLY A 47 -4.46 8.59 13.81
C GLY A 47 -3.27 7.68 13.46
N ALA A 48 -3.45 6.68 12.59
CA ALA A 48 -2.37 5.89 12.06
C ALA A 48 -1.66 6.60 10.89
N ARG A 49 -0.38 6.27 10.66
CA ARG A 49 0.44 6.84 9.59
C ARG A 49 1.57 5.91 9.17
N THR A 50 2.02 6.04 7.93
CA THR A 50 3.26 5.43 7.45
C THR A 50 4.47 6.18 7.99
N ALA A 51 5.54 5.45 8.29
CA ALA A 51 6.87 6.02 8.46
C ALA A 51 7.35 6.66 7.15
N TRP A 52 8.28 7.60 7.27
CA TRP A 52 8.94 8.19 6.11
C TRP A 52 9.70 7.11 5.33
N HIS A 53 9.41 6.99 4.04
CA HIS A 53 10.09 6.07 3.16
C HIS A 53 10.23 6.69 1.76
N THR A 54 11.29 6.30 1.06
CA THR A 54 11.49 6.63 -0.35
C THR A 54 11.14 5.40 -1.16
N GLN A 55 10.15 5.51 -2.05
CA GLN A 55 9.86 4.43 -2.98
C GLN A 55 10.53 4.73 -4.33
N PRO A 56 11.40 3.85 -4.83
CA PRO A 56 12.09 4.07 -6.11
C PRO A 56 11.17 3.94 -7.34
N SER A 57 9.91 3.52 -7.16
CA SER A 57 8.90 3.37 -8.21
C SER A 57 7.67 4.25 -7.96
N THR A 58 6.94 4.57 -9.02
CA THR A 58 5.69 5.32 -8.94
C THR A 58 4.61 4.52 -8.20
N VAL A 59 4.05 5.10 -7.14
CA VAL A 59 2.92 4.54 -6.38
C VAL A 59 1.64 5.25 -6.82
N LEU A 60 0.59 4.49 -7.15
CA LEU A 60 -0.75 5.02 -7.39
C LEU A 60 -1.60 4.86 -6.13
N ILE A 61 -2.23 5.96 -5.71
CA ILE A 61 -3.07 6.00 -4.51
C ILE A 61 -4.51 6.23 -4.93
N GLY A 62 -5.38 5.26 -4.65
CA GLY A 62 -6.83 5.37 -4.82
C GLY A 62 -7.51 5.32 -3.45
N SER A 63 -8.36 6.30 -3.14
CA SER A 63 -9.19 6.30 -1.93
C SER A 63 -10.60 6.78 -2.30
N PRO A 64 -11.68 6.08 -1.89
CA PRO A 64 -13.01 6.61 -2.13
C PRO A 64 -13.35 7.78 -1.19
N HIS A 65 -12.85 7.84 0.06
CA HIS A 65 -13.41 8.77 1.07
C HIS A 65 -12.46 9.48 2.05
N LEU A 66 -11.14 9.54 1.86
CA LEU A 66 -10.32 10.50 2.63
C LEU A 66 -9.22 11.19 1.81
N ARG A 67 -8.92 12.41 2.28
CA ARG A 67 -8.10 13.45 1.65
C ARG A 67 -6.91 12.91 0.86
N ARG A 68 -6.76 13.45 -0.36
CA ARG A 68 -5.54 13.35 -1.18
C ARG A 68 -4.29 13.61 -0.34
N SER A 69 -3.54 12.56 -0.02
CA SER A 69 -2.10 12.68 0.20
C SER A 69 -1.44 12.42 -1.14
N SER A 70 -1.28 13.50 -1.91
CA SER A 70 -0.38 13.54 -3.05
C SER A 70 1.04 13.33 -2.56
N TRP A 71 1.60 12.14 -2.74
CA TRP A 71 3.03 11.91 -2.54
C TRP A 71 3.77 12.26 -3.83
N LEU A 72 4.02 13.56 -4.00
CA LEU A 72 5.15 14.03 -4.78
C LEU A 72 6.14 14.58 -3.76
N SER A 73 7.26 13.89 -3.56
CA SER A 73 8.44 14.55 -3.01
C SER A 73 9.70 13.91 -3.54
N THR A 74 10.06 14.34 -4.75
CA THR A 74 11.46 14.52 -5.11
C THR A 74 12.13 15.37 -4.04
N ARG A 75 13.22 14.87 -3.44
CA ARG A 75 14.31 15.76 -3.02
C ARG A 75 15.63 15.13 -3.41
N LEU A 76 16.08 15.52 -4.60
CA LEU A 76 17.49 15.46 -4.99
C LEU A 76 18.32 16.11 -3.88
N ARG A 77 19.26 15.33 -3.33
CA ARG A 77 20.62 15.80 -3.05
C ARG A 77 21.56 14.78 -3.63
#